data_AF-A0A812H186-F1
#
_entry.id   AF-A0A812H186-F1
#
_cell.length_a   1.000
_cell.length_b   1.000
_cell.length_c   1.000
_cell.angle_alpha   90.00
_cell.angle_beta   90.00
_cell.angle_gamma   90.00
#
_symmetry.space_group_name_H-M   'P 1'
#
loop_
_entity.id
_entity.type
_entity.pdbx_description
1 polymer ?
#
loop_
_entity_poly.entity_id
_entity_poly.type
_entity_poly.pdbx_seq_one_letter_code
_entity_poly.pdbx_strand_id
1 'polypeptide(L)'
;MPKSAGQGLIRSSENYLTVLCLCAAVRLEASGKNFCPGSGSVRMDTHREIQAGVIDTASCESVLGAPLKFLLAVDGSPESMASFDYVVRDLLMRERGAFLDVLHVYDDSKEYLPPEYRREHLRAVVYAKLLGWVSLDRFVLNWKEKTSQVGQMICDHFVENPATFLCMGFRGRKGKKDVRMMTSNIYEVLRLGRKLTLLGMCSLVVFKEPSVQKLPMGRPAKFVVSMSLNKAASKAFLDALRLSKPGDEIHLVYVTFFTEDQESEHVKIMRDRYSHFFEGLGEGDHHVLQKFYDRHIEFRIVPQHKGELIPQTVAGYAESIDADFVVVGTNALRVDRGKEPIGSASLQICMEAHCNIIISSWVDGSYHGSAQIYAEQQRGEVLKNMTPRLMQDHVPPVTG
;
A
#
# COMPACT_ATOMS: atom_id res chain seq x y z
N MET A 1 37.95 15.01 64.05
CA MET A 1 36.53 15.39 64.18
C MET A 1 35.81 14.97 62.90
N PRO A 2 34.81 14.07 62.99
CA PRO A 2 34.11 13.49 61.83
C PRO A 2 32.68 14.03 61.69
N LYS A 3 32.23 14.34 60.47
CA LYS A 3 30.82 14.45 60.03
C LYS A 3 30.84 14.35 58.50
N SER A 4 29.99 13.63 57.77
CA SER A 4 28.90 12.71 58.08
C SER A 4 28.54 12.04 56.76
N ALA A 5 28.49 10.71 56.73
CA ALA A 5 28.05 9.94 55.58
C ALA A 5 26.54 10.15 55.38
N GLY A 6 26.16 10.73 54.24
CA GLY A 6 24.77 10.80 53.78
C GLY A 6 24.41 9.51 53.06
N GLN A 7 23.65 8.65 53.74
CA GLN A 7 22.96 7.51 53.14
C GLN A 7 21.92 8.01 52.13
N GLY A 8 22.20 7.82 50.84
CA GLY A 8 21.20 7.94 49.80
C GLY A 8 20.26 6.74 49.86
N LEU A 9 19.03 6.97 50.34
CA LEU A 9 17.93 6.03 50.31
C LEU A 9 17.73 5.50 48.87
N ILE A 10 17.91 4.20 48.69
CA ILE A 10 17.35 3.45 47.56
C ILE A 10 15.83 3.44 47.78
N ARG A 11 15.12 4.37 47.15
CA ARG A 11 13.67 4.25 46.98
C ARG A 11 13.43 3.36 45.77
N SER A 12 12.93 2.17 46.05
CA SER A 12 12.28 1.28 45.10
C SER A 12 11.18 2.05 44.36
N SER A 13 11.39 2.32 43.08
CA SER A 13 10.35 2.78 42.16
C SER A 13 9.49 1.58 41.75
N GLU A 14 8.62 1.16 42.67
CA GLU A 14 7.33 0.59 42.28
C GLU A 14 6.41 1.75 41.88
N ASN A 15 5.58 1.52 40.86
CA ASN A 15 4.66 2.46 40.18
C ASN A 15 5.29 3.27 39.03
N TYR A 16 5.09 2.78 37.80
CA TYR A 16 4.30 3.45 36.75
C TYR A 16 3.94 2.39 35.71
N LEU A 17 2.90 1.61 36.01
CA LEU A 17 2.23 0.74 35.03
C LEU A 17 0.96 1.48 34.57
N THR A 18 1.15 2.59 33.86
CA THR A 18 0.05 3.28 33.19
C THR A 18 -0.15 2.61 31.84
N VAL A 19 -0.89 1.51 31.86
CA VAL A 19 -1.48 0.90 30.66
C VAL A 19 -2.67 1.76 30.28
N LEU A 20 -2.42 2.78 29.47
CA LEU A 20 -3.45 3.56 28.77
C LEU A 20 -3.02 3.69 27.31
N CYS A 21 -4.00 3.62 26.42
CA CYS A 21 -3.88 3.45 24.97
C CYS A 21 -3.42 2.06 24.52
N LEU A 22 -4.32 1.05 24.59
CA LEU A 22 -4.77 0.33 23.37
C LEU A 22 -5.79 -0.81 23.58
N CYS A 23 -6.79 -0.59 24.43
CA CYS A 23 -7.96 -1.47 24.49
C CYS A 23 -9.23 -0.63 24.67
N ALA A 24 -9.52 0.27 23.72
CA ALA A 24 -10.90 0.71 23.49
C ALA A 24 -11.72 -0.44 22.87
N ALA A 25 -11.67 -1.61 23.51
CA ALA A 25 -12.82 -2.48 23.61
C ALA A 25 -13.84 -1.66 24.39
N VAL A 26 -14.76 -1.05 23.65
CA VAL A 26 -16.01 -0.49 24.14
C VAL A 26 -16.57 -1.44 25.20
N ARG A 27 -16.41 -1.09 26.48
CA ARG A 27 -17.06 -1.75 27.59
C ARG A 27 -18.45 -1.11 27.73
N LEU A 28 -19.30 -1.33 26.73
CA LEU A 28 -20.73 -1.05 26.85
C LEU A 28 -21.33 -2.15 27.71
N GLU A 29 -21.71 -1.78 28.94
CA GLU A 29 -22.48 -2.64 29.81
C GLU A 29 -23.78 -3.05 29.12
N ALA A 30 -23.97 -4.36 28.98
CA ALA A 30 -25.16 -4.95 28.42
C ALA A 30 -26.37 -4.63 29.31
N SER A 31 -27.16 -3.61 28.95
CA SER A 31 -28.50 -3.45 29.50
C SER A 31 -29.39 -4.54 28.92
N GLY A 32 -29.55 -5.63 29.68
CA GLY A 32 -30.41 -6.75 29.34
C GLY A 32 -31.85 -6.31 29.12
N LYS A 33 -32.28 -6.26 27.86
CA LYS A 33 -33.70 -6.29 27.48
C LYS A 33 -33.89 -7.41 26.48
N ASN A 34 -34.49 -8.50 26.97
CA ASN A 34 -34.92 -9.64 26.18
C ASN A 34 -35.97 -9.18 25.16
N PHE A 35 -35.63 -9.24 23.87
CA PHE A 35 -36.54 -9.01 22.76
C PHE A 35 -36.80 -10.33 22.04
N CYS A 36 -38.07 -10.71 21.93
CA CYS A 36 -38.51 -11.97 21.35
C CYS A 36 -38.20 -12.05 19.83
N PRO A 37 -37.89 -13.25 19.28
CA PRO A 37 -37.49 -13.40 17.90
C PRO A 37 -38.70 -13.54 16.98
N GLY A 38 -38.82 -12.64 16.00
CA GLY A 38 -39.70 -12.78 14.84
C GLY A 38 -38.89 -12.64 13.56
N SER A 39 -38.92 -13.69 12.73
CA SER A 39 -38.44 -13.76 11.33
C SER A 39 -36.97 -13.37 11.04
N GLY A 40 -36.10 -14.37 11.01
CA GLY A 40 -35.21 -14.66 9.86
C GLY A 40 -34.16 -13.63 9.41
N SER A 41 -33.88 -12.57 10.16
CA SER A 41 -32.72 -11.72 9.92
C SER A 41 -31.54 -12.26 10.72
N VAL A 42 -30.48 -12.69 10.03
CA VAL A 42 -29.19 -13.01 10.65
C VAL A 42 -28.62 -11.68 11.15
N ARG A 43 -29.03 -11.24 12.34
CA ARG A 43 -28.33 -10.21 13.11
C ARG A 43 -27.00 -10.83 13.54
N MET A 44 -26.00 -10.78 12.67
CA MET A 44 -24.62 -10.94 13.10
C MET A 44 -24.32 -9.83 14.11
N ASP A 45 -23.68 -10.19 15.22
CA ASP A 45 -23.25 -9.23 16.24
C ASP A 45 -22.33 -8.19 15.60
N THR A 46 -22.84 -6.98 15.43
CA THR A 46 -22.12 -5.79 14.91
C THR A 46 -20.73 -5.65 15.55
N HIS A 47 -20.61 -5.94 16.86
CA HIS A 47 -19.34 -5.92 17.57
C HIS A 47 -18.29 -6.90 17.02
N ARG A 48 -18.72 -8.11 16.62
CA ARG A 48 -17.82 -9.14 16.11
C ARG A 48 -17.29 -8.78 14.72
N GLU A 49 -18.14 -8.19 13.88
CA GLU A 49 -17.73 -7.70 12.55
C GLU A 49 -16.75 -6.53 12.68
N ILE A 50 -17.01 -5.61 13.60
CA ILE A 50 -16.10 -4.48 13.87
C ILE A 50 -14.74 -5.00 14.33
N GLN A 51 -14.70 -5.94 15.28
CA GLN A 51 -13.45 -6.55 15.75
C GLN A 51 -12.72 -7.31 14.63
N ALA A 52 -13.44 -7.98 13.73
CA ALA A 52 -12.85 -8.68 12.59
C ALA A 52 -12.20 -7.73 11.57
N GLY A 53 -12.56 -6.46 11.54
CA GLY A 53 -11.95 -5.43 10.71
C GLY A 53 -10.76 -4.71 11.33
N VAL A 54 -10.31 -5.09 12.53
CA VAL A 54 -9.25 -4.40 13.27
C VAL A 54 -7.88 -5.03 13.04
N ILE A 55 -6.91 -4.20 12.66
CA ILE A 55 -5.48 -4.53 12.77
C ILE A 55 -5.03 -4.04 14.14
N ASP A 56 -4.39 -4.91 14.92
CA ASP A 56 -3.85 -4.55 16.23
C ASP A 56 -2.67 -3.57 16.09
N THR A 57 -2.37 -2.79 17.12
CA THR A 57 -1.32 -1.77 17.03
C THR A 57 0.07 -2.33 16.79
N ALA A 58 0.41 -3.49 17.37
CA ALA A 58 1.73 -4.07 17.12
C ALA A 58 1.89 -4.42 15.63
N SER A 59 0.84 -4.93 14.99
CA SER A 59 0.78 -5.12 13.54
C SER A 59 0.87 -3.79 12.78
N CYS A 60 0.16 -2.74 13.21
CA CYS A 60 0.26 -1.41 12.59
C CYS A 60 1.68 -0.84 12.67
N GLU A 61 2.33 -0.89 13.83
CA GLU A 61 3.71 -0.44 14.02
C GLU A 61 4.70 -1.27 13.21
N SER A 62 4.50 -2.58 13.14
CA SER A 62 5.31 -3.47 12.29
C SER A 62 5.20 -3.07 10.82
N VAL A 63 3.97 -2.86 10.32
CA VAL A 63 3.72 -2.39 8.95
C VAL A 63 4.39 -1.04 8.69
N LEU A 64 4.18 -0.07 9.59
CA LEU A 64 4.66 1.30 9.44
C LEU A 64 6.18 1.44 9.64
N GLY A 65 6.78 0.59 10.47
CA GLY A 65 8.20 0.58 10.78
C GLY A 65 9.04 -0.22 9.77
N ALA A 66 8.43 -1.12 8.99
CA ALA A 66 9.13 -1.90 8.00
C ALA A 66 9.77 -1.02 6.90
N PRO A 67 10.99 -1.34 6.44
CA PRO A 67 11.59 -0.70 5.27
C PRO A 67 10.71 -0.82 4.02
N LEU A 68 10.79 0.18 3.15
CA LEU A 68 10.04 0.19 1.88
C LEU A 68 10.82 -0.58 0.82
N LYS A 69 10.22 -1.62 0.24
CA LYS A 69 10.75 -2.27 -0.96
C LYS A 69 9.75 -2.11 -2.11
N PHE A 70 10.21 -1.56 -3.22
CA PHE A 70 9.42 -1.36 -4.42
C PHE A 70 9.82 -2.41 -5.46
N LEU A 71 8.84 -3.04 -6.09
CA LEU A 71 9.00 -3.76 -7.36
C LEU A 71 8.31 -2.93 -8.42
N LEU A 72 9.02 -2.49 -9.45
CA LEU A 72 8.50 -1.58 -10.47
C LEU A 72 8.55 -2.24 -11.84
N ALA A 73 7.37 -2.52 -12.40
CA ALA A 73 7.26 -3.07 -13.74
C ALA A 73 7.27 -1.95 -14.78
N VAL A 74 8.34 -1.85 -15.56
CA VAL A 74 8.46 -0.88 -16.66
C VAL A 74 8.20 -1.55 -17.99
N ASP A 75 7.45 -0.89 -18.89
CA ASP A 75 7.28 -1.33 -20.29
C ASP A 75 7.59 -0.20 -21.28
N GLY A 76 8.09 0.93 -20.79
CA GLY A 76 8.36 2.14 -21.58
C GLY A 76 7.11 2.98 -21.85
N SER A 77 5.91 2.55 -21.45
CA SER A 77 4.71 3.39 -21.54
C SER A 77 4.86 4.65 -20.69
N PRO A 78 4.23 5.77 -21.08
CA PRO A 78 4.28 7.02 -20.31
C PRO A 78 3.92 6.83 -18.83
N GLU A 79 2.86 6.09 -18.52
CA GLU A 79 2.41 5.82 -17.15
C GLU A 79 3.42 4.96 -16.36
N SER A 80 4.03 3.94 -16.99
CA SER A 80 5.06 3.14 -16.32
C SER A 80 6.34 3.95 -16.04
N MET A 81 6.70 4.86 -16.95
CA MET A 81 7.87 5.72 -16.78
C MET A 81 7.60 6.86 -15.79
N ALA A 82 6.37 7.37 -15.74
CA ALA A 82 5.91 8.32 -14.72
C ALA A 82 5.95 7.69 -13.32
N SER A 83 5.49 6.43 -13.20
CA SER A 83 5.64 5.63 -11.99
C SER A 83 7.10 5.49 -11.57
N PHE A 84 7.97 5.13 -12.52
CA PHE A 84 9.41 5.03 -12.30
C PHE A 84 10.00 6.36 -11.77
N ASP A 85 9.70 7.47 -12.43
CA ASP A 85 10.21 8.78 -12.03
C ASP A 85 9.71 9.19 -10.63
N TYR A 86 8.44 8.91 -10.29
CA TYR A 86 7.91 9.19 -8.95
C TYR A 86 8.59 8.37 -7.87
N VAL A 87 8.72 7.05 -8.07
CA VAL A 87 9.35 6.16 -7.08
C VAL A 87 10.82 6.53 -6.88
N VAL A 88 11.54 6.83 -7.95
CA VAL A 88 12.96 7.18 -7.89
C VAL A 88 13.20 8.57 -7.29
N ARG A 89 12.47 9.59 -7.75
CA ARG A 89 12.78 10.99 -7.43
C ARG A 89 12.09 11.49 -6.15
N ASP A 90 10.99 10.87 -5.74
CA ASP A 90 10.28 11.23 -4.51
C ASP A 90 10.50 10.17 -3.43
N LEU A 91 9.99 8.95 -3.63
CA LEU A 91 9.93 7.95 -2.56
C LEU A 91 11.32 7.46 -2.09
N LEU A 92 12.19 7.06 -3.02
CA LEU A 92 13.55 6.60 -2.71
C LEU A 92 14.45 7.72 -2.16
N MET A 93 14.23 8.96 -2.59
CA MET A 93 15.00 10.11 -2.10
C MET A 93 14.61 10.47 -0.66
N ARG A 94 13.33 10.33 -0.32
CA ARG A 94 12.80 10.62 1.02
C ARG A 94 13.13 9.52 2.03
N GLU A 95 13.02 8.26 1.62
CA GLU A 95 13.26 7.11 2.49
C GLU A 95 14.61 6.46 2.17
N ARG A 96 15.66 6.78 2.95
CA ARG A 96 17.02 6.27 2.71
C ARG A 96 17.12 4.76 2.83
N GLY A 97 16.29 4.13 3.65
CA GLY A 97 16.22 2.67 3.79
C GLY A 97 15.45 1.97 2.68
N ALA A 98 14.87 2.70 1.73
CA ALA A 98 14.08 2.12 0.66
C ALA A 98 14.95 1.46 -0.41
N PHE A 99 14.45 0.37 -0.99
CA PHE A 99 15.08 -0.41 -2.05
C PHE A 99 14.15 -0.54 -3.27
N LEU A 100 14.72 -0.53 -4.47
CA LEU A 100 13.96 -0.63 -5.73
C LEU A 100 14.43 -1.81 -6.60
N ASP A 101 13.52 -2.72 -6.89
CA ASP A 101 13.66 -3.74 -7.91
C ASP A 101 12.93 -3.30 -9.18
N VAL A 102 13.64 -3.10 -10.29
CA VAL A 102 13.03 -2.77 -11.57
C VAL A 102 12.94 -4.02 -12.43
N LEU A 103 11.72 -4.40 -12.81
CA LEU A 103 11.46 -5.52 -13.71
C LEU A 103 10.98 -5.02 -15.07
N HIS A 104 11.58 -5.55 -16.13
CA HIS A 104 11.02 -5.46 -17.47
C HIS A 104 10.98 -6.84 -18.13
N VAL A 105 9.85 -7.11 -18.79
CA VAL A 105 9.65 -8.32 -19.58
C VAL A 105 9.69 -7.95 -21.06
N TYR A 106 10.76 -8.33 -21.75
CA TYR A 106 10.97 -8.02 -23.16
C TYR A 106 10.65 -9.21 -24.06
N ASP A 107 10.50 -8.96 -25.36
CA ASP A 107 10.25 -9.98 -26.38
C ASP A 107 10.96 -9.54 -27.66
N ASP A 108 12.17 -10.06 -27.86
CA ASP A 108 13.07 -9.64 -28.94
C ASP A 108 12.53 -10.06 -30.32
N SER A 109 11.56 -10.99 -30.38
CA SER A 109 10.85 -11.32 -31.63
C SER A 109 10.02 -10.16 -32.17
N LYS A 110 9.74 -9.14 -31.35
CA LYS A 110 9.00 -7.94 -31.75
C LYS A 110 9.93 -6.91 -32.39
N GLU A 111 10.42 -7.21 -33.59
CA GLU A 111 11.31 -6.29 -34.32
C GLU A 111 10.61 -4.99 -34.77
N TYR A 112 9.28 -5.03 -34.90
CA TYR A 112 8.46 -3.87 -35.28
C TYR A 112 8.41 -2.76 -34.23
N LEU A 113 9.00 -2.97 -33.05
CA LEU A 113 9.00 -1.97 -31.99
C LEU A 113 9.93 -0.82 -32.32
N PRO A 114 9.46 0.43 -32.14
CA PRO A 114 10.33 1.60 -32.21
C PRO A 114 11.54 1.42 -31.26
N PRO A 115 12.73 1.95 -31.62
CA PRO A 115 13.95 1.78 -30.85
C PRO A 115 13.81 2.15 -29.37
N GLU A 116 13.01 3.17 -29.05
CA GLU A 116 12.79 3.66 -27.69
C GLU A 116 12.10 2.64 -26.77
N TYR A 117 11.44 1.62 -27.34
CA TYR A 117 10.77 0.56 -26.59
C TYR A 117 11.52 -0.77 -26.62
N ARG A 118 12.71 -0.81 -27.22
CA ARG A 118 13.55 -2.02 -27.25
C ARG A 118 14.32 -2.16 -25.94
N ARG A 119 14.65 -3.40 -25.58
CA ARG A 119 15.30 -3.76 -24.31
C ARG A 119 16.52 -2.88 -24.00
N GLU A 120 17.46 -2.79 -24.93
CA GLU A 120 18.72 -2.07 -24.70
C GLU A 120 18.51 -0.57 -24.46
N HIS A 121 17.60 0.06 -25.22
CA HIS A 121 17.30 1.48 -25.02
C HIS A 121 16.64 1.72 -23.68
N LEU A 122 15.60 0.96 -23.34
CA LEU A 122 14.91 1.10 -22.05
C LEU A 122 15.85 0.83 -20.88
N ARG A 123 16.71 -0.20 -20.98
CA ARG A 123 17.75 -0.50 -19.99
C ARG A 123 18.70 0.67 -19.80
N ALA A 124 19.22 1.23 -20.89
CA ALA A 124 20.12 2.37 -20.84
C ALA A 124 19.47 3.60 -20.20
N VAL A 125 18.24 3.95 -20.61
CA VAL A 125 17.50 5.10 -20.07
C VAL A 125 17.21 4.93 -18.58
N VAL A 126 16.69 3.77 -18.18
CA VAL A 126 16.37 3.47 -16.78
C VAL A 126 17.63 3.47 -15.92
N TYR A 127 18.70 2.82 -16.37
CA TYR A 127 19.96 2.77 -15.64
C TYR A 127 20.59 4.16 -15.48
N ALA A 128 20.64 4.95 -16.56
CA ALA A 128 21.16 6.31 -16.51
C ALA A 128 20.38 7.20 -15.53
N LYS A 129 19.04 7.08 -15.50
CA LYS A 129 18.22 7.78 -14.50
C LYS A 129 18.55 7.32 -13.08
N LEU A 130 18.65 6.02 -12.82
CA LEU A 130 18.96 5.52 -11.47
C LEU A 130 20.31 6.03 -10.97
N LEU A 131 21.36 5.99 -11.81
CA LEU A 131 22.68 6.50 -11.45
C LEU A 131 22.70 7.99 -11.09
N GLY A 132 21.73 8.77 -11.60
CA GLY A 132 21.61 10.19 -11.29
C GLY A 132 20.97 10.51 -9.94
N TRP A 133 20.25 9.56 -9.32
CA TRP A 133 19.43 9.81 -8.13
C TRP A 133 19.69 8.84 -6.98
N VAL A 134 20.08 7.60 -7.26
CA VAL A 134 20.07 6.49 -6.29
C VAL A 134 21.43 5.79 -6.31
N SER A 135 21.92 5.42 -5.12
CA SER A 135 23.15 4.64 -4.99
C SER A 135 22.99 3.21 -5.50
N LEU A 136 24.08 2.62 -6.00
CA LEU A 136 24.08 1.30 -6.65
C LEU A 136 23.58 0.13 -5.76
N ASP A 137 23.68 0.28 -4.45
CA ASP A 137 23.25 -0.71 -3.45
C ASP A 137 21.75 -0.67 -3.16
N ARG A 138 21.04 0.35 -3.66
CA ARG A 138 19.63 0.59 -3.38
C ARG A 138 18.71 0.22 -4.54
N PHE A 139 19.25 -0.35 -5.61
CA PHE A 139 18.42 -0.86 -6.70
C PHE A 139 19.00 -2.11 -7.38
N VAL A 140 18.13 -2.85 -8.06
CA VAL A 140 18.49 -3.92 -8.99
C VAL A 140 17.68 -3.79 -10.28
N LEU A 141 18.29 -4.19 -11.41
CA LEU A 141 17.65 -4.21 -12.71
C LEU A 141 17.48 -5.66 -13.19
N ASN A 142 16.23 -6.08 -13.37
CA ASN A 142 15.83 -7.39 -13.85
C ASN A 142 15.19 -7.27 -15.24
N TRP A 143 15.92 -7.71 -16.28
CA TRP A 143 15.41 -7.79 -17.65
C TRP A 143 15.19 -9.26 -18.00
N LYS A 144 13.93 -9.69 -18.07
CA LYS A 144 13.56 -11.08 -18.34
C LYS A 144 12.97 -11.23 -19.74
N GLU A 145 13.42 -12.22 -20.50
CA GLU A 145 12.78 -12.58 -21.78
C GLU A 145 11.40 -13.18 -21.53
N LYS A 146 10.42 -12.81 -22.35
CA LYS A 146 9.04 -13.24 -22.20
C LYS A 146 8.88 -14.73 -22.50
N THR A 147 8.73 -15.53 -21.45
CA THR A 147 8.44 -16.98 -21.54
C THR A 147 6.97 -17.32 -21.31
N SER A 148 6.20 -16.43 -20.68
CA SER A 148 4.78 -16.64 -20.40
C SER A 148 3.99 -15.32 -20.47
N GLN A 149 2.80 -15.27 -19.85
CA GLN A 149 2.06 -14.00 -19.74
C GLN A 149 2.82 -13.04 -18.84
N VAL A 150 2.92 -11.77 -19.23
CA VAL A 150 3.71 -10.76 -18.49
C VAL A 150 3.24 -10.62 -17.04
N GLY A 151 1.92 -10.61 -16.80
CA GLY A 151 1.37 -10.59 -15.44
C GLY A 151 1.81 -11.78 -14.58
N GLN A 152 1.87 -12.99 -15.14
CA GLN A 152 2.38 -14.18 -14.47
C GLN A 152 3.87 -14.05 -14.14
N MET A 153 4.69 -13.59 -15.10
CA MET A 153 6.13 -13.38 -14.87
C MET A 153 6.41 -12.33 -13.79
N ILE A 154 5.59 -11.27 -13.71
CA ILE A 154 5.66 -10.27 -12.62
C ILE A 154 5.37 -10.94 -11.28
N CYS A 155 4.32 -11.78 -11.21
CA CYS A 155 3.99 -12.51 -9.99
C CYS A 155 5.08 -13.49 -9.57
N ASP A 156 5.64 -14.25 -10.51
CA ASP A 156 6.71 -15.21 -10.25
C ASP A 156 7.96 -14.49 -9.73
N HIS A 157 8.33 -13.37 -10.35
CA HIS A 157 9.45 -12.57 -9.89
C HIS A 157 9.22 -11.96 -8.50
N PHE A 158 8.00 -11.53 -8.18
CA PHE A 158 7.67 -11.08 -6.82
C PHE A 158 7.80 -12.21 -5.80
N VAL A 159 7.41 -13.44 -6.14
CA VAL A 159 7.57 -14.57 -5.21
C VAL A 159 9.04 -14.83 -4.92
N GLU A 160 9.91 -14.69 -5.92
CA GLU A 160 11.37 -14.75 -5.77
C GLU A 160 11.92 -13.55 -4.99
N ASN A 161 11.39 -12.35 -5.25
CA ASN A 161 11.88 -11.09 -4.72
C ASN A 161 10.72 -10.28 -4.12
N PRO A 162 10.24 -10.65 -2.91
CA PRO A 162 9.10 -10.00 -2.29
C PRO A 162 9.34 -8.50 -2.10
N ALA A 163 8.28 -7.72 -2.29
CA ALA A 163 8.27 -6.26 -2.16
C ALA A 163 7.08 -5.78 -1.32
N THR A 164 7.18 -4.56 -0.80
CA THR A 164 6.10 -3.87 -0.10
C THR A 164 5.09 -3.26 -1.06
N PHE A 165 5.58 -2.72 -2.17
CA PHE A 165 4.76 -2.08 -3.18
C PHE A 165 5.15 -2.59 -4.56
N LEU A 166 4.16 -3.06 -5.32
CA LEU A 166 4.32 -3.36 -6.74
C LEU A 166 3.76 -2.17 -7.52
N CYS A 167 4.58 -1.52 -8.33
CA CYS A 167 4.22 -0.33 -9.10
C CYS A 167 4.08 -0.68 -10.59
N MET A 168 2.98 -0.25 -11.21
CA MET A 168 2.69 -0.52 -12.63
C MET A 168 2.01 0.69 -13.29
N GLY A 169 2.21 0.87 -14.60
CA GLY A 169 1.41 1.81 -15.39
C GLY A 169 0.01 1.25 -15.66
N PHE A 170 -1.02 2.11 -15.60
CA PHE A 170 -2.42 1.73 -15.86
C PHE A 170 -2.60 1.22 -17.29
N ARG A 171 -1.95 1.91 -18.24
CA ARG A 171 -1.90 1.54 -19.66
C ARG A 171 -0.52 1.00 -19.98
N GLY A 172 -0.50 0.02 -20.89
CA GLY A 172 0.73 -0.38 -21.54
C GLY A 172 0.94 0.40 -22.82
N ARG A 173 2.11 0.22 -23.43
CA ARG A 173 2.54 0.94 -24.64
C ARG A 173 1.50 1.04 -25.78
N LYS A 174 0.62 0.05 -25.93
CA LYS A 174 -0.38 0.02 -27.03
C LYS A 174 -1.41 1.16 -26.96
N GLY A 175 -1.56 1.89 -25.85
CA GLY A 175 -2.18 3.22 -25.76
C GLY A 175 -3.67 3.39 -26.15
N LYS A 176 -4.35 2.34 -26.66
CA LYS A 176 -5.71 2.45 -27.25
C LYS A 176 -6.78 1.60 -26.55
N LYS A 177 -6.63 1.31 -25.26
CA LYS A 177 -7.75 0.71 -24.52
C LYS A 177 -8.70 1.81 -24.09
N ASP A 178 -9.99 1.49 -24.07
CA ASP A 178 -11.00 2.31 -23.41
C ASP A 178 -10.45 2.71 -22.03
N VAL A 179 -10.58 4.00 -21.69
CA VAL A 179 -10.10 4.58 -20.43
C VAL A 179 -10.65 3.80 -19.23
N ARG A 180 -11.83 3.19 -19.40
CA ARG A 180 -12.52 2.40 -18.37
C ARG A 180 -12.02 0.96 -18.25
N MET A 181 -11.16 0.48 -19.16
CA MET A 181 -10.66 -0.89 -19.13
C MET A 181 -9.25 -0.96 -18.54
N MET A 182 -9.14 -1.64 -17.41
CA MET A 182 -7.87 -2.01 -16.80
C MET A 182 -7.05 -2.91 -17.74
N THR A 183 -5.72 -2.76 -17.77
CA THR A 183 -4.88 -3.64 -18.59
C THR A 183 -4.87 -5.07 -18.06
N SER A 184 -4.68 -6.03 -18.96
CA SER A 184 -4.71 -7.46 -18.64
C SER A 184 -3.61 -7.84 -17.64
N ASN A 185 -2.47 -7.16 -17.65
CA ASN A 185 -1.38 -7.44 -16.72
C ASN A 185 -1.74 -7.05 -15.28
N ILE A 186 -2.42 -5.91 -15.09
CA ILE A 186 -2.89 -5.48 -13.77
C ILE A 186 -3.95 -6.47 -13.25
N TYR A 187 -4.92 -6.84 -14.10
CA TYR A 187 -5.94 -7.81 -13.72
C TYR A 187 -5.30 -9.16 -13.37
N GLU A 188 -4.33 -9.62 -14.15
CA GLU A 188 -3.63 -10.86 -13.89
C GLU A 188 -2.82 -10.80 -12.59
N VAL A 189 -2.14 -9.68 -12.30
CA VAL A 189 -1.46 -9.43 -11.03
C VAL A 189 -2.44 -9.38 -9.86
N LEU A 190 -3.64 -8.83 -10.03
CA LEU A 190 -4.68 -8.85 -8.99
C LEU A 190 -5.21 -10.27 -8.76
N ARG A 191 -5.47 -11.01 -9.84
CA ARG A 191 -6.03 -12.37 -9.82
C ARG A 191 -5.04 -13.39 -9.24
N LEU A 192 -3.85 -13.48 -9.84
CA LEU A 192 -2.74 -14.30 -9.34
C LEU A 192 -2.16 -13.74 -8.05
N GLY A 193 -2.46 -12.47 -7.79
CA GLY A 193 -2.26 -11.75 -6.55
C GLY A 193 -2.71 -12.52 -5.32
N ARG A 194 -3.55 -13.55 -5.42
CA ARG A 194 -3.75 -14.50 -4.31
C ARG A 194 -2.45 -15.06 -3.76
N LYS A 195 -1.48 -15.46 -4.61
CA LYS A 195 -0.15 -15.91 -4.16
C LYS A 195 0.65 -14.76 -3.53
N LEU A 196 0.55 -13.56 -4.10
CA LEU A 196 1.22 -12.34 -3.59
C LEU A 196 0.61 -11.86 -2.25
N THR A 197 -0.71 -12.03 -2.10
CA THR A 197 -1.56 -11.61 -0.99
C THR A 197 -1.50 -12.63 0.14
N LEU A 198 -1.27 -13.92 -0.13
CA LEU A 198 -0.98 -14.91 0.92
C LEU A 198 0.29 -14.55 1.69
N LEU A 199 1.24 -13.85 1.06
CA LEU A 199 2.38 -13.26 1.78
C LEU A 199 1.96 -12.00 2.56
N GLY A 200 0.83 -11.37 2.23
CA GLY A 200 0.19 -10.25 2.95
C GLY A 200 0.95 -8.94 2.92
N MET A 201 1.99 -8.85 2.10
CA MET A 201 2.98 -7.76 2.22
C MET A 201 2.86 -6.68 1.17
N CYS A 202 2.24 -6.99 0.04
CA CYS A 202 2.33 -6.15 -1.14
C CYS A 202 1.03 -5.45 -1.45
N SER A 203 1.11 -4.15 -1.64
CA SER A 203 0.06 -3.34 -2.23
C SER A 203 0.41 -2.97 -3.66
N LEU A 204 -0.58 -2.99 -4.54
CA LEU A 204 -0.41 -2.68 -5.95
C LEU A 204 -0.68 -1.19 -6.18
N VAL A 205 0.32 -0.45 -6.64
CA VAL A 205 0.22 0.96 -7.02
C VAL A 205 0.12 1.05 -8.54
N VAL A 206 -0.98 1.60 -9.02
CA VAL A 206 -1.29 1.74 -10.44
C VAL A 206 -1.30 3.20 -10.82
N PHE A 207 -0.38 3.59 -11.70
CA PHE A 207 -0.24 4.96 -12.15
C PHE A 207 -1.13 5.23 -13.36
N LYS A 208 -2.06 6.18 -13.25
CA LYS A 208 -2.90 6.65 -14.36
C LYS A 208 -2.35 7.91 -15.00
N GLU A 209 -1.60 8.72 -14.25
CA GLU A 209 -1.08 10.00 -14.72
C GLU A 209 0.24 9.80 -15.49
N PRO A 210 0.27 10.01 -16.83
CA PRO A 210 1.48 9.87 -17.64
C PRO A 210 2.45 11.05 -17.49
N SER A 211 1.98 12.21 -17.03
CA SER A 211 2.80 13.41 -16.89
C SER A 211 3.45 13.46 -15.51
N VAL A 212 4.78 13.36 -15.52
CA VAL A 212 5.62 13.54 -14.33
C VAL A 212 5.37 14.87 -13.62
N GLN A 213 5.01 15.93 -14.36
CA GLN A 213 4.76 17.27 -13.79
C GLN A 213 3.49 17.33 -12.93
N LYS A 214 2.52 16.46 -13.19
CA LYS A 214 1.27 16.40 -12.43
C LYS A 214 1.37 15.56 -11.17
N LEU A 215 2.39 14.69 -11.07
CA LEU A 215 2.64 13.89 -9.88
C LEU A 215 3.09 14.78 -8.71
N PRO A 216 2.73 14.42 -7.45
CA PRO A 216 2.95 15.28 -6.29
C PRO A 216 4.39 15.19 -5.75
N MET A 217 5.42 15.33 -6.59
CA MET A 217 6.82 15.27 -6.14
C MET A 217 7.26 16.55 -5.42
N GLY A 218 6.78 17.72 -5.87
CA GLY A 218 7.16 19.04 -5.32
C GLY A 218 6.08 19.73 -4.50
N ARG A 219 4.95 19.06 -4.24
CA ARG A 219 3.81 19.59 -3.47
C ARG A 219 3.25 18.51 -2.55
N PRO A 220 2.44 18.90 -1.54
CA PRO A 220 1.64 17.94 -0.80
C PRO A 220 0.77 17.08 -1.72
N ALA A 221 0.76 15.78 -1.46
CA ALA A 221 -0.11 14.81 -2.09
C ALA A 221 -1.44 14.72 -1.35
N LYS A 222 -2.52 14.44 -2.09
CA LYS A 222 -3.85 14.19 -1.54
C LYS A 222 -4.27 12.75 -1.77
N PHE A 223 -4.55 12.04 -0.68
CA PHE A 223 -5.00 10.65 -0.68
C PHE A 223 -6.47 10.57 -0.31
N VAL A 224 -7.26 9.82 -1.08
CA VAL A 224 -8.61 9.41 -0.72
C VAL A 224 -8.60 7.92 -0.41
N VAL A 225 -8.84 7.55 0.84
CA VAL A 225 -8.88 6.15 1.26
C VAL A 225 -10.34 5.72 1.39
N SER A 226 -10.77 4.75 0.59
CA SER A 226 -12.12 4.20 0.68
C SER A 226 -12.22 3.27 1.88
N MET A 227 -12.99 3.70 2.88
CA MET A 227 -13.12 3.02 4.16
C MET A 227 -14.26 2.01 4.13
N SER A 228 -14.00 0.85 4.74
CA SER A 228 -14.98 -0.19 5.03
C SER A 228 -14.54 -0.97 6.29
N LEU A 229 -15.45 -1.78 6.85
CA LEU A 229 -15.19 -2.58 8.05
C LEU A 229 -14.40 -3.86 7.74
N ASN A 230 -13.25 -3.74 7.11
CA ASN A 230 -12.33 -4.86 6.90
C ASN A 230 -10.86 -4.44 7.10
N LYS A 231 -10.02 -5.43 7.41
CA LYS A 231 -8.59 -5.20 7.65
C LYS A 231 -7.86 -4.68 6.41
N ALA A 232 -8.29 -5.05 5.21
CA ALA A 232 -7.69 -4.53 3.99
C ALA A 232 -7.92 -3.01 3.80
N ALA A 233 -9.07 -2.48 4.22
CA ALA A 233 -9.33 -1.04 4.26
C ALA A 233 -8.49 -0.34 5.33
N SER A 234 -8.28 -0.98 6.49
CA SER A 234 -7.34 -0.48 7.50
C SER A 234 -5.90 -0.46 6.95
N LYS A 235 -5.46 -1.52 6.25
CA LYS A 235 -4.14 -1.54 5.61
C LYS A 235 -4.04 -0.53 4.46
N ALA A 236 -5.12 -0.28 3.71
CA ALA A 236 -5.16 0.81 2.73
C ALA A 236 -4.83 2.16 3.35
N PHE A 237 -5.36 2.46 4.54
CA PHE A 237 -4.94 3.64 5.28
C PHE A 237 -3.46 3.61 5.69
N LEU A 238 -2.96 2.47 6.21
CA LEU A 238 -1.54 2.33 6.57
C LEU A 238 -0.62 2.50 5.35
N ASP A 239 -1.02 2.02 4.18
CA ASP A 239 -0.25 2.16 2.95
C ASP A 239 -0.25 3.62 2.45
N ALA A 240 -1.38 4.33 2.58
CA ALA A 240 -1.44 5.77 2.33
C ALA A 240 -0.48 6.52 3.26
N LEU A 241 -0.48 6.20 4.57
CA LEU A 241 0.46 6.76 5.53
C LEU A 241 1.92 6.51 5.13
N ARG A 242 2.28 5.26 4.78
CA ARG A 242 3.65 4.91 4.41
C ARG A 242 4.15 5.62 3.17
N LEU A 243 3.27 5.90 2.20
CA LEU A 243 3.62 6.63 0.99
C LEU A 243 3.58 8.15 1.20
N SER A 244 2.84 8.66 2.19
CA SER A 244 2.74 10.09 2.50
C SER A 244 4.02 10.73 3.07
N LYS A 245 4.24 12.01 2.75
CA LYS A 245 5.25 12.89 3.35
C LYS A 245 4.62 13.89 4.33
N PRO A 246 5.45 14.56 5.15
CA PRO A 246 5.05 15.76 5.86
C PRO A 246 4.22 16.71 5.00
N GLY A 247 3.08 17.16 5.52
CA GLY A 247 2.16 18.09 4.87
C GLY A 247 1.13 17.46 3.92
N ASP A 248 1.23 16.17 3.60
CA ASP A 248 0.23 15.49 2.77
C ASP A 248 -1.13 15.39 3.47
N GLU A 249 -2.20 15.29 2.67
CA GLU A 249 -3.58 15.19 3.12
C GLU A 249 -4.12 13.77 2.89
N ILE A 250 -4.75 13.17 3.90
CA ILE A 250 -5.34 11.83 3.83
C ILE A 250 -6.82 11.90 4.27
N HIS A 251 -7.71 11.70 3.31
CA HIS A 251 -9.16 11.71 3.51
C HIS A 251 -9.68 10.28 3.63
N LEU A 252 -10.07 9.86 4.82
CA LEU A 252 -10.72 8.57 5.07
C LEU A 252 -12.20 8.68 4.74
N VAL A 253 -12.59 8.22 3.56
CA VAL A 253 -13.94 8.38 3.01
C VAL A 253 -14.79 7.15 3.32
N TYR A 254 -15.84 7.36 4.11
CA TYR A 254 -16.93 6.40 4.29
C TYR A 254 -18.18 6.90 3.56
N VAL A 255 -18.76 6.06 2.69
CA VAL A 255 -19.97 6.41 1.93
C VAL A 255 -21.21 5.97 2.70
N THR A 256 -22.12 6.90 2.99
CA THR A 256 -23.44 6.60 3.56
C THR A 256 -24.50 6.50 2.47
N PHE A 257 -25.49 5.63 2.69
CA PHE A 257 -26.56 5.44 1.71
C PHE A 257 -27.55 6.62 1.74
N PHE A 258 -28.11 6.99 0.59
CA PHE A 258 -29.10 8.08 0.48
C PHE A 258 -30.38 7.86 1.32
N THR A 259 -30.61 6.63 1.80
CA THR A 259 -31.75 6.26 2.65
C THR A 259 -31.45 6.39 4.14
N GLU A 260 -30.21 6.65 4.53
CA GLU A 260 -29.82 6.81 5.93
C GLU A 260 -29.99 8.28 6.36
N ASP A 261 -31.10 8.57 7.05
CA ASP A 261 -31.39 9.92 7.56
C ASP A 261 -30.54 10.31 8.78
N GLN A 262 -29.96 9.31 9.46
CA GLN A 262 -29.10 9.49 10.62
C GLN A 262 -27.82 8.68 10.47
N GLU A 263 -26.75 9.20 11.07
CA GLU A 263 -25.49 8.46 11.16
C GLU A 263 -25.70 7.14 11.91
N SER A 264 -25.44 6.02 11.22
CA SER A 264 -25.56 4.71 11.85
C SER A 264 -24.48 4.52 12.92
N GLU A 265 -24.78 3.73 13.95
CA GLU A 265 -23.83 3.40 15.01
C GLU A 265 -22.50 2.84 14.46
N HIS A 266 -22.55 2.15 13.32
CA HIS A 266 -21.37 1.65 12.63
C HIS A 266 -20.43 2.78 12.19
N VAL A 267 -20.97 3.87 11.65
CA VAL A 267 -20.18 5.03 11.21
C VAL A 267 -19.56 5.74 12.39
N LYS A 268 -20.32 5.91 13.49
CA LYS A 268 -19.81 6.50 14.73
C LYS A 268 -18.61 5.71 15.26
N ILE A 269 -18.76 4.38 15.36
CA ILE A 269 -17.67 3.51 15.84
C ILE A 269 -16.44 3.59 14.94
N MET A 270 -16.61 3.65 13.61
CA MET A 270 -15.48 3.84 12.71
C MET A 270 -14.82 5.21 12.89
N ARG A 271 -15.61 6.29 12.95
CA ARG A 271 -15.08 7.63 13.16
C ARG A 271 -14.29 7.68 14.45
N ASP A 272 -14.90 7.27 15.56
CA ASP A 272 -14.27 7.26 16.87
C ASP A 272 -12.98 6.47 16.84
N ARG A 273 -12.98 5.28 16.23
CA ARG A 273 -11.78 4.44 16.10
C ARG A 273 -10.63 5.17 15.40
N TYR A 274 -10.89 5.84 14.28
CA TYR A 274 -9.84 6.55 13.55
C TYR A 274 -9.44 7.84 14.23
N SER A 275 -10.36 8.55 14.91
CA SER A 275 -10.03 9.70 15.75
C SER A 275 -8.99 9.34 16.82
N HIS A 276 -9.21 8.24 17.56
CA HIS A 276 -8.23 7.77 18.55
C HIS A 276 -6.89 7.37 17.91
N PHE A 277 -6.91 6.81 16.70
CA PHE A 277 -5.68 6.51 15.98
C PHE A 277 -4.92 7.79 15.62
N PHE A 278 -5.63 8.85 15.22
CA PHE A 278 -5.03 10.14 14.86
C PHE A 278 -4.39 10.83 16.06
N GLU A 279 -5.06 10.80 17.22
CA GLU A 279 -4.51 11.31 18.48
C GLU A 279 -3.16 10.63 18.82
N GLY A 280 -3.09 9.30 18.63
CA GLY A 280 -1.87 8.52 18.84
C GLY A 280 -0.72 8.80 17.85
N LEU A 281 -0.96 9.50 16.74
CA LEU A 281 0.12 9.91 15.82
C LEU A 281 0.91 11.10 16.36
N GLY A 282 0.29 11.98 17.16
CA GLY A 282 0.90 13.21 17.67
C GLY A 282 1.40 13.12 19.12
N GLU A 283 0.74 12.31 19.94
CA GLU A 283 0.96 12.26 21.38
C GLU A 283 1.10 10.80 21.85
N GLY A 284 2.33 10.31 22.05
CA GLY A 284 2.54 8.97 22.62
C GLY A 284 3.97 8.45 22.55
N ASP A 285 4.25 7.38 23.29
CA ASP A 285 5.58 6.73 23.38
C ASP A 285 5.95 5.92 22.11
N HIS A 286 5.07 5.90 21.11
CA HIS A 286 5.21 5.11 19.89
C HIS A 286 6.06 5.84 18.83
N HIS A 287 7.38 5.71 18.91
CA HIS A 287 8.33 6.36 17.98
C HIS A 287 8.02 6.11 16.49
N VAL A 288 7.44 4.97 16.14
CA VAL A 288 7.06 4.66 14.74
C VAL A 288 5.88 5.50 14.26
N LEU A 289 4.91 5.80 15.14
CA LEU A 289 3.72 6.56 14.83
C LEU A 289 4.00 8.07 14.80
N GLN A 290 4.84 8.53 15.74
CA GLN A 290 5.27 9.92 15.82
C GLN A 290 5.81 10.46 14.51
N LYS A 291 6.43 9.63 13.65
CA LYS A 291 6.96 10.10 12.36
C LYS A 291 5.89 10.55 11.37
N PHE A 292 4.60 10.37 11.66
CA PHE A 292 3.45 10.72 10.80
C PHE A 292 2.58 11.87 11.35
N TYR A 293 2.98 12.51 12.46
CA TYR A 293 2.20 13.56 13.12
C TYR A 293 1.89 14.80 12.27
N ASP A 294 2.69 15.06 11.25
CA ASP A 294 2.62 16.23 10.36
C ASP A 294 1.81 15.97 9.08
N ARG A 295 1.06 14.86 9.03
CA ARG A 295 0.08 14.57 7.97
C ARG A 295 -1.27 15.12 8.39
N HIS A 296 -2.00 15.74 7.46
CA HIS A 296 -3.37 16.16 7.71
C HIS A 296 -4.31 15.00 7.42
N ILE A 297 -4.88 14.38 8.45
CA ILE A 297 -5.74 13.21 8.30
C ILE A 297 -7.15 13.54 8.78
N GLU A 298 -8.14 13.19 7.97
CA GLU A 298 -9.52 13.50 8.27
C GLU A 298 -10.47 12.36 7.92
N PHE A 299 -11.44 12.10 8.80
CA PHE A 299 -12.52 11.16 8.54
C PHE A 299 -13.72 11.88 7.90
N ARG A 300 -14.08 11.48 6.69
CA ARG A 300 -15.10 12.12 5.87
C ARG A 300 -16.26 11.15 5.61
N ILE A 301 -17.47 11.58 5.97
CA ILE A 301 -18.70 10.91 5.55
C ILE A 301 -19.18 11.57 4.27
N VAL A 302 -19.33 10.79 3.21
CA VAL A 302 -19.78 11.27 1.91
C VAL A 302 -21.13 10.65 1.59
N PRO A 303 -22.22 11.44 1.50
CA PRO A 303 -23.53 10.91 1.16
C PRO A 303 -23.55 10.46 -0.29
N GLN A 304 -24.04 9.24 -0.53
CA GLN A 304 -24.32 8.73 -1.87
C GLN A 304 -25.57 9.41 -2.43
N HIS A 305 -25.57 9.83 -3.70
CA HIS A 305 -26.79 10.33 -4.33
C HIS A 305 -27.70 9.19 -4.81
N LYS A 306 -29.01 9.46 -4.94
CA LYS A 306 -29.97 8.48 -5.45
C LYS A 306 -29.60 8.05 -6.88
N GLY A 307 -29.37 6.75 -7.05
CA GLY A 307 -29.00 6.15 -8.35
C GLY A 307 -27.49 6.16 -8.65
N GLU A 308 -26.69 6.81 -7.82
CA GLU A 308 -25.24 6.74 -7.86
C GLU A 308 -24.75 5.46 -7.17
N LEU A 309 -23.67 4.85 -7.64
CA LEU A 309 -23.04 3.70 -6.98
C LEU A 309 -21.93 4.16 -6.02
N ILE A 310 -21.65 3.41 -4.95
CA ILE A 310 -20.56 3.73 -4.00
C ILE A 310 -19.23 4.05 -4.72
N PRO A 311 -18.79 3.29 -5.74
CA PRO A 311 -17.59 3.61 -6.50
C PRO A 311 -17.59 4.99 -7.15
N GLN A 312 -18.74 5.40 -7.69
CA GLN A 312 -18.93 6.69 -8.36
C GLN A 312 -18.85 7.81 -7.34
N THR A 313 -19.48 7.64 -6.17
CA THR A 313 -19.40 8.60 -5.08
C THR A 313 -17.96 8.80 -4.59
N VAL A 314 -17.19 7.71 -4.44
CA VAL A 314 -15.77 7.80 -4.04
C VAL A 314 -14.93 8.47 -5.14
N ALA A 315 -15.12 8.09 -6.40
CA ALA A 315 -14.38 8.67 -7.52
C ALA A 315 -14.71 10.16 -7.71
N GLY A 316 -15.99 10.54 -7.57
CA GLY A 316 -16.46 11.92 -7.63
C GLY A 316 -15.95 12.75 -6.46
N TYR A 317 -15.89 12.18 -5.24
CA TYR A 317 -15.25 12.87 -4.11
C TYR A 317 -13.76 13.11 -4.38
N ALA A 318 -13.04 12.09 -4.86
CA ALA A 318 -11.64 12.23 -5.23
C ALA A 318 -11.41 13.31 -6.29
N GLU A 319 -12.29 13.41 -7.29
CA GLU A 319 -12.26 14.48 -8.30
C GLU A 319 -12.51 15.86 -7.69
N SER A 320 -13.46 15.99 -6.77
CA SER A 320 -13.81 17.28 -6.16
C SER A 320 -12.70 17.92 -5.32
N ILE A 321 -11.77 17.12 -4.79
CA ILE A 321 -10.61 17.61 -4.03
C ILE A 321 -9.30 17.59 -4.84
N ASP A 322 -9.35 17.19 -6.12
CA ASP A 322 -8.19 16.95 -6.99
C ASP A 322 -7.19 15.98 -6.34
N ALA A 323 -7.68 14.79 -5.95
CA ALA A 323 -6.88 13.79 -5.27
C ALA A 323 -5.79 13.21 -6.18
N ASP A 324 -4.59 13.00 -5.65
CA ASP A 324 -3.49 12.36 -6.37
C ASP A 324 -3.60 10.84 -6.40
N PHE A 325 -4.15 10.28 -5.33
CA PHE A 325 -4.28 8.85 -5.12
C PHE A 325 -5.66 8.50 -4.55
N VAL A 326 -6.26 7.44 -5.09
CA VAL A 326 -7.37 6.72 -4.44
C VAL A 326 -6.86 5.38 -3.94
N VAL A 327 -7.11 5.09 -2.66
CA VAL A 327 -6.61 3.91 -1.96
C VAL A 327 -7.78 3.03 -1.57
N VAL A 328 -7.74 1.75 -1.95
CA VAL A 328 -8.84 0.81 -1.73
C VAL A 328 -8.34 -0.49 -1.10
N GLY A 329 -9.14 -1.07 -0.22
CA GLY A 329 -8.94 -2.42 0.29
C GLY A 329 -9.53 -3.48 -0.67
N THR A 330 -8.87 -4.62 -0.80
CA THR A 330 -9.45 -5.85 -1.36
C THR A 330 -10.43 -6.51 -0.37
N ASN A 331 -11.18 -7.51 -0.80
CA ASN A 331 -12.09 -8.23 0.09
C ASN A 331 -11.65 -9.70 0.24
N ALA A 332 -10.91 -9.99 1.31
CA ALA A 332 -10.37 -11.33 1.59
C ALA A 332 -11.46 -12.41 1.67
N LEU A 333 -12.65 -12.09 2.21
CA LEU A 333 -13.77 -13.04 2.32
C LEU A 333 -14.26 -13.56 0.96
N ARG A 334 -14.01 -12.82 -0.12
CA ARG A 334 -14.33 -13.28 -1.48
C ARG A 334 -13.38 -14.39 -1.92
N VAL A 335 -12.10 -14.28 -1.56
CA VAL A 335 -11.06 -15.24 -1.91
C VAL A 335 -11.35 -16.60 -1.28
N ASP A 336 -11.74 -16.62 -0.01
CA ASP A 336 -12.11 -17.85 0.71
C ASP A 336 -13.29 -18.58 0.07
N ARG A 337 -14.13 -17.83 -0.66
CA ARG A 337 -15.27 -18.36 -1.43
C ARG A 337 -14.93 -18.69 -2.89
N GLY A 338 -13.64 -18.71 -3.25
CA GLY A 338 -13.17 -18.98 -4.61
C GLY A 338 -13.51 -17.89 -5.63
N LYS A 339 -13.86 -16.68 -5.18
CA LYS A 339 -14.13 -15.53 -6.05
C LYS A 339 -12.87 -14.68 -6.23
N GLU A 340 -12.92 -13.79 -7.22
CA GLU A 340 -11.86 -12.80 -7.46
C GLU A 340 -11.56 -11.97 -6.19
N PRO A 341 -10.27 -11.71 -5.90
CA PRO A 341 -9.83 -11.06 -4.65
C PRO A 341 -10.27 -9.60 -4.56
N ILE A 342 -10.32 -8.91 -5.70
CA ILE A 342 -10.82 -7.55 -5.75
C ILE A 342 -12.36 -7.56 -5.72
N GLY A 343 -12.94 -6.80 -4.79
CA GLY A 343 -14.39 -6.58 -4.73
C GLY A 343 -14.86 -5.78 -5.95
N SER A 344 -16.12 -5.97 -6.35
CA SER A 344 -16.71 -5.22 -7.47
C SER A 344 -16.64 -3.72 -7.26
N ALA A 345 -16.89 -3.25 -6.02
CA ALA A 345 -16.79 -1.84 -5.67
C ALA A 345 -15.35 -1.31 -5.82
N SER A 346 -14.35 -1.98 -5.20
CA SER A 346 -12.94 -1.57 -5.32
C SER A 346 -12.46 -1.58 -6.77
N LEU A 347 -12.82 -2.60 -7.55
CA LEU A 347 -12.46 -2.69 -8.97
C LEU A 347 -13.07 -1.54 -9.77
N GLN A 348 -14.34 -1.21 -9.51
CA GLN A 348 -15.01 -0.10 -10.18
C GLN A 348 -14.41 1.26 -9.80
N ILE A 349 -14.04 1.47 -8.52
CA ILE A 349 -13.28 2.66 -8.10
C ILE A 349 -11.98 2.75 -8.90
N CYS A 350 -11.26 1.63 -9.06
CA CYS A 350 -10.02 1.59 -9.85
C CYS A 350 -10.25 1.94 -11.32
N MET A 351 -11.44 1.70 -11.88
CA MET A 351 -11.75 2.06 -13.26
C MET A 351 -12.19 3.52 -13.38
N GLU A 352 -12.99 4.02 -12.44
CA GLU A 352 -13.63 5.34 -12.48
C GLU A 352 -12.77 6.49 -11.94
N ALA A 353 -11.89 6.24 -10.97
CA ALA A 353 -11.02 7.29 -10.42
C ALA A 353 -10.12 7.90 -11.50
N HIS A 354 -10.02 9.23 -11.55
CA HIS A 354 -9.22 9.94 -12.55
C HIS A 354 -7.71 9.93 -12.22
N CYS A 355 -7.35 9.65 -10.97
CA CYS A 355 -5.99 9.72 -10.44
C CYS A 355 -5.33 8.34 -10.22
N ASN A 356 -4.15 8.31 -9.62
CA ASN A 356 -3.42 7.07 -9.36
C ASN A 356 -4.15 6.22 -8.31
N ILE A 357 -3.88 4.92 -8.29
CA ILE A 357 -4.63 3.98 -7.44
C ILE A 357 -3.68 3.15 -6.60
N ILE A 358 -4.04 2.91 -5.34
CA ILE A 358 -3.34 1.97 -4.46
C ILE A 358 -4.34 0.89 -4.02
N ILE A 359 -4.03 -0.36 -4.31
CA ILE A 359 -4.89 -1.51 -3.99
C ILE A 359 -4.19 -2.33 -2.91
N SER A 360 -4.81 -2.38 -1.74
CA SER A 360 -4.22 -2.96 -0.53
C SER A 360 -4.92 -4.25 -0.16
N SER A 361 -4.15 -5.27 0.18
CA SER A 361 -4.68 -6.56 0.63
C SER A 361 -4.16 -6.91 2.02
N TRP A 362 -4.98 -7.61 2.80
CA TRP A 362 -4.62 -8.08 4.13
C TRP A 362 -4.91 -9.57 4.26
N VAL A 363 -3.97 -10.31 4.83
CA VAL A 363 -4.12 -11.72 5.19
C VAL A 363 -3.66 -11.92 6.62
N ASP A 364 -4.47 -12.57 7.42
CA ASP A 364 -4.16 -12.81 8.83
C ASP A 364 -2.94 -13.73 9.00
N GLY A 365 -2.08 -13.40 9.97
CA GLY A 365 -0.84 -14.14 10.27
C GLY A 365 0.33 -13.86 9.32
N SER A 366 0.13 -13.08 8.26
CA SER A 366 1.16 -12.83 7.24
C SER A 366 2.33 -11.96 7.70
N TYR A 367 2.11 -11.04 8.65
CA TYR A 367 3.12 -10.04 9.01
C TYR A 367 4.19 -10.51 10.00
N HIS A 368 3.88 -11.43 10.91
CA HIS A 368 4.85 -11.87 11.92
C HIS A 368 5.96 -12.75 11.35
N GLY A 369 5.65 -13.66 10.41
CA GLY A 369 6.66 -14.51 9.78
C GLY A 369 7.50 -13.79 8.73
N SER A 370 6.91 -12.78 8.08
CA SER A 370 7.55 -12.15 6.93
C SER A 370 8.53 -11.04 7.30
N ALA A 371 8.28 -10.24 8.34
CA ALA A 371 9.27 -9.29 8.84
C ALA A 371 10.60 -9.99 9.20
N GLN A 372 10.52 -11.21 9.73
CA GLN A 372 11.68 -12.03 10.05
C GLN A 372 12.41 -12.54 8.80
N ILE A 373 11.68 -13.04 7.79
CA ILE A 373 12.27 -13.43 6.49
C ILE A 373 12.98 -12.24 5.83
N TYR A 374 12.40 -11.04 5.90
CA TYR A 374 13.02 -9.84 5.33
C TYR A 374 14.28 -9.42 6.09
N ALA A 375 14.25 -9.47 7.43
CA ALA A 375 15.42 -9.17 8.25
C ALA A 375 16.57 -10.16 7.97
N GLU A 376 16.25 -11.43 7.72
CA GLU A 376 17.21 -12.47 7.37
C GLU A 376 17.73 -12.32 5.93
N GLN A 377 16.86 -11.99 4.96
CA GLN A 377 17.25 -11.74 3.57
C GLN A 377 18.13 -10.50 3.42
N GLN A 378 17.82 -9.38 4.10
CA GLN A 378 18.68 -8.20 4.05
C GLN A 378 20.07 -8.47 4.64
N ARG A 379 20.16 -9.28 5.70
CA ARG A 379 21.47 -9.72 6.22
C ARG A 379 22.23 -10.58 5.21
N GLY A 380 21.55 -11.44 4.46
CA GLY A 380 22.17 -12.34 3.48
C GLY A 380 22.52 -11.70 2.12
N GLU A 381 21.70 -10.78 1.61
CA GLU A 381 21.86 -10.16 0.28
C GLU A 381 22.85 -9.00 0.27
N VAL A 382 22.93 -8.20 1.34
CA VAL A 382 23.98 -7.17 1.48
C VAL A 382 25.37 -7.79 1.33
N LEU A 383 25.56 -9.01 1.85
CA LEU A 383 26.82 -9.77 1.71
C LEU A 383 27.06 -10.31 0.29
N LYS A 384 26.02 -10.60 -0.50
CA LYS A 384 26.17 -11.13 -1.87
C LYS A 384 26.31 -10.03 -2.93
N ASN A 385 25.63 -8.90 -2.75
CA ASN A 385 25.59 -7.78 -3.70
C ASN A 385 26.74 -6.76 -3.52
N MET A 386 27.51 -6.85 -2.42
CA MET A 386 28.77 -6.11 -2.26
C MET A 386 29.91 -6.61 -3.17
N THR A 387 29.71 -7.70 -3.92
CA THR A 387 30.60 -8.07 -5.01
C THR A 387 30.04 -7.44 -6.29
N PRO A 388 30.70 -6.44 -6.88
CA PRO A 388 30.22 -5.85 -8.12
C PRO A 388 30.19 -6.95 -9.19
N ARG A 389 28.99 -7.38 -9.60
CA ARG A 389 28.82 -8.05 -10.90
C ARG A 389 28.92 -6.99 -11.99
N LEU A 390 30.10 -6.36 -12.08
CA LEU A 390 30.50 -5.58 -13.23
C LEU A 390 30.64 -6.57 -14.39
N MET A 391 29.65 -6.54 -15.30
CA MET A 391 29.78 -6.94 -16.69
C MET A 391 30.57 -8.24 -16.95
N GLN A 392 30.10 -9.36 -16.42
CA GLN A 392 30.38 -10.67 -17.03
C GLN A 392 29.23 -11.04 -17.97
N ASP A 393 28.85 -10.13 -18.86
CA ASP A 393 28.13 -10.55 -20.05
C ASP A 393 29.16 -11.18 -20.99
N HIS A 394 28.91 -12.43 -21.35
CA HIS A 394 29.70 -13.27 -22.25
C HIS A 394 30.33 -12.47 -23.41
N VAL A 395 31.64 -12.24 -23.33
CA VAL A 395 32.45 -12.06 -24.55
C VAL A 395 32.46 -13.44 -25.22
N PRO A 396 31.84 -13.63 -26.41
CA PRO A 396 31.96 -14.90 -27.12
C PRO A 396 33.45 -15.16 -27.38
N PRO A 397 33.92 -16.41 -27.24
CA PRO A 397 35.32 -16.73 -27.54
C PRO A 397 35.61 -16.30 -28.98
N VAL A 398 36.60 -15.43 -29.14
CA VAL A 398 37.14 -15.10 -30.46
C VAL A 398 37.80 -16.38 -30.96
N THR A 399 37.11 -17.11 -31.82
CA THR A 399 37.70 -18.23 -32.56
C THR A 399 38.64 -17.64 -33.60
N GLY A 400 39.94 -17.77 -33.36
CA GLY A 400 41.01 -17.59 -34.35
C GLY A 400 41.28 -18.85 -35.12
#